data_AF-A0AAD9DVG3-F1
#
_entry.id   AF-A0AAD9DVG3-F1
#
_cell.length_a   1.000
_cell.length_b   1.000
_cell.length_c   1.000
_cell.angle_alpha   90.00
_cell.angle_beta   90.00
_cell.angle_gamma   90.00
#
_symmetry.space_group_name_H-M   'P 1'
#
loop_
_entity.id
_entity.type
_entity.pdbx_description
1 polymer ?
#
loop_
_entity_poly.entity_id
_entity_poly.type
_entity_poly.pdbx_seq_one_letter_code
_entity_poly.pdbx_strand_id
1 'polypeptide(L)'
;MVQNRLLEAGLKSCKARKKPFINEKQRRARLKFVKDHKDWTIEDWSKVIFSDECNIQLCPTPDHVKQGIKQIFLCEGHMNQATYKTVLEENLLPSALTMFPN
;
A
#
# COMPACT_ATOMS: atom_id res chain seq x y z
N MET A 1 -41.46 -7.58 -13.12
CA MET A 1 -41.46 -9.06 -13.04
C MET A 1 -40.08 -9.66 -12.72
N VAL A 2 -38.99 -9.27 -13.39
CA VAL A 2 -37.66 -9.87 -13.16
C VAL A 2 -37.06 -9.52 -11.78
N GLN A 3 -37.18 -8.27 -11.33
CA GLN A 3 -36.61 -7.84 -10.04
C GLN A 3 -37.20 -8.59 -8.84
N ASN A 4 -38.52 -8.81 -8.81
CA ASN A 4 -39.19 -9.53 -7.72
C ASN A 4 -38.75 -11.00 -7.67
N ARG A 5 -38.61 -11.65 -8.83
CA ARG A 5 -38.12 -13.03 -8.92
C ARG A 5 -36.67 -13.17 -8.42
N LEU A 6 -35.82 -12.18 -8.68
CA LEU A 6 -34.44 -12.15 -8.16
C LEU A 6 -34.42 -12.01 -6.64
N LEU A 7 -35.29 -11.18 -6.07
CA LEU A 7 -35.42 -11.00 -4.62
C LEU A 7 -36.00 -12.25 -3.94
N GLU A 8 -37.02 -12.88 -4.51
CA GLU A 8 -37.58 -14.16 -4.04
C GLU A 8 -36.53 -15.29 -4.07
N ALA A 9 -35.63 -15.28 -5.06
CA ALA A 9 -34.49 -16.18 -5.15
C ALA A 9 -33.30 -15.78 -4.24
N GLY A 10 -33.44 -14.73 -3.43
CA GLY A 10 -32.40 -14.27 -2.50
C GLY A 10 -31.23 -13.51 -3.16
N LEU A 11 -31.33 -13.17 -4.45
CA LEU A 11 -30.29 -12.46 -5.19
C LEU A 11 -30.44 -10.96 -5.05
N LYS A 12 -29.49 -10.34 -4.34
CA LYS A 12 -29.39 -8.89 -4.17
C LYS A 12 -28.46 -8.29 -5.22
N SER A 13 -28.84 -7.13 -5.75
CA SER A 13 -27.94 -6.35 -6.61
C SER A 13 -26.76 -5.82 -5.80
N CYS A 14 -25.54 -6.12 -6.26
CA CYS A 14 -24.30 -5.66 -5.66
C CYS A 14 -23.39 -5.07 -6.74
N LYS A 15 -22.74 -3.94 -6.45
CA LYS A 15 -21.70 -3.39 -7.31
C LYS A 15 -20.39 -4.12 -7.08
N ALA A 16 -19.81 -4.70 -8.13
CA ALA A 16 -18.49 -5.32 -8.04
C ALA A 16 -17.43 -4.28 -7.62
N ARG A 17 -16.54 -4.65 -6.68
CA ARG A 17 -15.40 -3.79 -6.30
C ARG A 17 -14.41 -3.72 -7.47
N LYS A 18 -13.94 -2.51 -7.77
CA LYS A 18 -12.81 -2.31 -8.69
C LYS A 18 -11.56 -2.96 -8.08
N LYS A 19 -10.88 -3.81 -8.84
CA LYS A 19 -9.62 -4.45 -8.44
C LYS A 19 -8.58 -4.18 -9.54
N PRO A 20 -7.30 -3.94 -9.19
CA PRO A 20 -6.26 -3.85 -10.19
C PRO A 20 -6.13 -5.19 -10.92
N PHE A 21 -5.85 -5.14 -12.23
CA PHE A 21 -5.53 -6.33 -12.99
C PHE A 21 -4.19 -6.91 -12.51
N ILE A 22 -4.15 -8.22 -12.26
CA ILE A 22 -2.96 -8.94 -11.83
C ILE A 22 -2.64 -9.97 -12.91
N ASN A 23 -1.51 -9.80 -13.58
CA ASN A 23 -1.04 -10.76 -14.56
C ASN A 23 -0.43 -12.00 -13.88
N GLU A 24 -0.15 -13.05 -14.68
CA GLU A 24 0.34 -14.32 -14.14
C GLU A 24 1.72 -14.20 -13.48
N LYS A 25 2.59 -13.34 -13.99
CA LYS A 25 3.92 -13.08 -13.39
C LYS A 25 3.77 -12.47 -11.99
N GLN A 26 2.91 -11.46 -11.85
CA GLN A 26 2.63 -10.81 -10.57
C GLN A 26 1.96 -11.77 -9.59
N ARG A 27 1.02 -12.61 -10.05
CA ARG A 27 0.37 -13.64 -9.23
C ARG A 27 1.38 -14.60 -8.62
N ARG A 28 2.29 -15.14 -9.45
CA ARG A 28 3.36 -16.04 -8.98
C ARG A 28 4.31 -15.36 -8.01
N ALA A 29 4.72 -14.11 -8.28
CA ALA A 29 5.59 -13.36 -7.39
C ALA A 29 4.94 -13.10 -6.02
N ARG A 30 3.66 -12.70 -6.00
CA ARG A 30 2.89 -12.51 -4.77
C ARG A 30 2.73 -13.81 -3.99
N LEU A 31 2.43 -14.92 -4.67
CA LEU A 31 2.30 -16.22 -4.01
C LEU A 31 3.62 -16.67 -3.39
N LYS A 32 4.74 -16.47 -4.09
CA LYS A 32 6.08 -16.77 -3.56
C LYS A 32 6.35 -15.95 -2.31
N PHE A 33 6.17 -14.62 -2.37
CA PHE A 33 6.36 -13.73 -1.22
C PHE A 33 5.55 -14.18 0.00
N VAL A 34 4.26 -14.49 -0.18
CA VAL A 34 3.41 -14.96 0.92
C VAL A 34 3.90 -16.27 1.51
N LYS A 35 4.32 -17.24 0.67
CA LYS A 35 4.86 -18.52 1.16
C LYS A 35 6.15 -18.34 1.96
N ASP A 36 7.04 -17.46 1.49
CA ASP A 36 8.33 -17.21 2.13
C ASP A 36 8.18 -16.49 3.49
N HIS A 37 7.10 -15.71 3.67
CA HIS A 37 6.85 -14.90 4.88
C HIS A 37 5.66 -15.41 5.71
N LYS A 38 5.13 -16.60 5.43
CA LYS A 38 3.89 -17.10 6.06
C LYS A 38 4.02 -17.33 7.57
N ASP A 39 5.24 -17.67 8.03
CA ASP A 39 5.55 -18.01 9.42
C ASP A 39 6.24 -16.84 10.15
N TRP A 40 6.29 -15.65 9.54
CA TRP A 40 6.90 -14.47 10.16
C TRP A 40 6.12 -14.02 11.39
N THR A 41 6.86 -13.79 12.47
CA THR A 41 6.34 -13.33 13.76
C THR A 41 6.13 -11.81 13.76
N ILE A 42 5.48 -11.28 14.79
CA ILE A 42 5.30 -9.84 14.96
C ILE A 42 6.67 -9.16 15.07
N GLU A 43 7.62 -9.81 15.73
CA GLU A 43 8.99 -9.36 15.89
C GLU A 43 9.73 -9.29 14.54
N ASP A 44 9.47 -10.22 13.63
CA ASP A 44 10.03 -10.18 12.27
C ASP A 44 9.44 -9.02 11.46
N TRP A 45 8.11 -8.82 11.52
CA TRP A 45 7.46 -7.68 10.88
C TRP A 45 7.87 -6.35 11.48
N SER A 46 8.20 -6.29 12.78
CA SER A 46 8.66 -5.07 13.43
C SER A 46 10.00 -4.57 12.88
N LYS A 47 10.79 -5.45 12.24
CA LYS A 47 12.07 -5.12 11.60
C LYS A 47 11.92 -4.58 10.18
N VAL A 48 10.70 -4.54 9.64
CA VAL A 48 10.42 -4.05 8.28
C VAL A 48 10.01 -2.59 8.32
N ILE A 49 10.70 -1.76 7.55
CA ILE A 49 10.27 -0.38 7.27
C ILE A 49 9.62 -0.36 5.89
N PHE A 50 8.35 0.03 5.84
CA PHE A 50 7.62 0.25 4.60
C PHE A 50 7.73 1.70 4.16
N SER A 51 8.04 1.92 2.88
CA SER A 51 8.07 3.24 2.24
C SER A 51 7.23 3.20 0.97
N ASP A 52 6.46 4.26 0.71
CA ASP A 52 5.70 4.44 -0.52
C ASP A 52 5.57 5.93 -0.85
N GLU A 53 5.34 6.23 -2.12
CA GLU A 53 5.09 7.60 -2.60
C GLU A 53 3.58 7.83 -2.73
N CYS A 54 3.09 8.99 -2.29
CA CYS A 54 1.70 9.32 -2.49
C CYS A 54 1.48 10.81 -2.78
N ASN A 55 0.47 11.10 -3.61
CA ASN A 55 0.02 12.47 -3.81
C ASN A 55 -0.87 12.89 -2.63
N ILE A 56 -0.60 14.09 -2.08
CA ILE A 56 -1.39 14.72 -1.04
C ILE A 56 -1.89 16.05 -1.60
N GLN A 57 -3.21 16.20 -1.66
CA GLN A 57 -3.85 17.44 -2.05
C GLN A 57 -4.09 18.29 -0.79
N LEU A 58 -3.56 19.52 -0.77
CA LEU A 58 -3.59 20.40 0.41
C LEU A 58 -5.00 20.90 0.77
N CYS A 59 -5.91 20.95 -0.22
CA CYS A 59 -7.33 21.25 -0.02
C CYS A 59 -8.17 20.05 -0.50
N PRO A 60 -8.33 19.00 0.30
CA PRO A 60 -9.09 17.82 -0.08
C PRO A 60 -10.60 18.12 -0.04
N THR A 61 -11.37 17.49 -0.94
CA THR A 61 -12.81 17.32 -0.75
C THR A 61 -13.06 16.42 0.49
N PRO A 62 -14.21 16.50 1.17
CA PRO A 62 -14.45 15.83 2.46
C PRO A 62 -14.15 14.31 2.51
N ASP A 63 -14.07 13.67 1.35
CA ASP A 63 -13.91 12.22 1.20
C ASP A 63 -12.46 11.71 1.28
N HIS A 64 -11.44 12.59 1.34
CA HIS A 64 -10.03 12.20 1.13
C HIS A 64 -9.06 12.60 2.27
N VAL A 65 -9.39 12.31 3.52
CA VAL A 65 -8.42 12.41 4.63
C VAL A 65 -7.64 11.09 4.76
N LYS A 66 -6.34 11.09 4.45
CA LYS A 66 -5.45 9.94 4.67
C LYS A 66 -4.99 9.91 6.13
N GLN A 67 -5.34 8.85 6.87
CA GLN A 67 -4.89 8.62 8.26
C GLN A 67 -3.73 7.61 8.30
N GLY A 68 -2.86 7.72 9.32
CA GLY A 68 -1.79 6.75 9.59
C GLY A 68 -0.40 7.10 9.05
N ILE A 69 -0.19 8.33 8.57
CA ILE A 69 1.11 8.75 8.04
C ILE A 69 1.98 9.26 9.20
N LYS A 70 3.14 8.63 9.41
CA LYS A 70 4.09 9.04 10.47
C LYS A 70 5.04 10.15 10.01
N GLN A 71 5.63 10.00 8.82
CA GLN A 71 6.63 10.92 8.30
C GLN A 71 6.34 11.19 6.82
N ILE A 72 6.34 12.47 6.44
CA ILE A 72 6.12 12.92 5.06
C ILE A 72 7.34 13.72 4.66
N PHE A 73 7.92 13.34 3.53
CA PHE A 73 8.95 14.10 2.86
C PHE A 73 8.41 14.59 1.54
N LEU A 74 8.51 15.90 1.29
CA LEU A 74 8.12 16.48 0.02
C LEU A 74 9.17 16.06 -1.02
N CYS A 75 8.70 15.35 -2.04
CA CYS A 75 9.52 15.05 -3.21
C CYS A 75 9.35 16.20 -4.20
N GLU A 76 10.34 17.08 -4.31
CA GLU A 76 10.28 18.20 -5.26
C GLU A 76 10.55 17.73 -6.69
N GLY A 77 9.67 18.10 -7.61
CA GLY A 77 9.82 17.80 -9.04
C GLY A 77 9.57 16.33 -9.41
N HIS A 78 10.11 15.91 -10.56
CA HIS A 78 9.96 14.56 -11.07
C HIS A 78 10.99 13.62 -10.44
N MET A 79 10.52 12.61 -9.71
CA MET A 79 11.39 11.59 -9.10
C MET A 79 12.14 10.81 -10.18
N ASN A 80 13.46 10.88 -10.15
CA ASN A 80 14.35 10.06 -10.95
C ASN A 80 15.17 9.14 -10.04
N GLN A 81 16.00 8.28 -10.64
CA GLN A 81 16.77 7.31 -9.87
C GLN A 81 17.76 7.96 -8.89
N ALA A 82 18.35 9.10 -9.25
CA ALA A 82 19.31 9.81 -8.40
C ALA A 82 18.59 10.47 -7.22
N THR A 83 17.50 11.19 -7.48
CA THR A 83 16.70 11.82 -6.42
C THR A 83 16.10 10.79 -5.47
N TYR A 84 15.69 9.62 -5.98
CA TYR A 84 15.21 8.53 -5.14
C TYR A 84 16.29 8.02 -4.18
N LYS A 85 17.52 7.81 -4.67
CA LYS A 85 18.65 7.40 -3.81
C LYS A 85 18.94 8.42 -2.71
N THR A 86 19.01 9.71 -3.07
CA THR A 86 19.22 10.79 -2.10
C THR A 86 18.13 10.80 -1.04
N VAL A 87 16.86 10.70 -1.45
CA VAL A 87 15.73 10.66 -0.50
C VAL A 87 15.83 9.46 0.43
N LEU A 88 16.22 8.28 -0.06
CA LEU A 88 16.42 7.10 0.79
C LEU A 88 17.57 7.28 1.80
N GLU A 89 18.71 7.78 1.34
CA GLU A 89 19.91 7.95 2.16
C GLU A 89 19.72 9.00 3.27
N GLU A 90 19.04 10.09 2.96
CA GLU A 90 18.82 11.18 3.91
C GLU A 90 17.69 10.90 4.90
N ASN A 91 16.67 10.14 4.49
CA ASN A 91 15.42 10.07 5.24
C ASN A 91 15.10 8.68 5.78
N LEU A 92 15.37 7.62 4.99
CA LEU A 92 15.03 6.26 5.39
C LEU A 92 16.15 5.60 6.20
N LEU A 93 17.41 5.74 5.78
CA LEU A 93 18.55 5.11 6.45
C LEU A 93 18.77 5.62 7.89
N PRO A 94 18.67 6.93 8.20
CA PRO A 94 18.80 7.41 9.57
C PRO A 94 17.63 6.93 10.45
N SER A 95 16.42 6.87 9.89
CA SER A 95 15.25 6.33 10.58
C SER A 95 15.42 4.84 10.90
N ALA A 96 16.04 4.06 10.00
CA ALA A 96 16.35 2.66 10.23
C ALA A 96 17.41 2.47 11.33
N LEU A 97 18.46 3.29 11.33
CA LEU A 97 19.52 3.24 12.35
C LEU A 97 19.02 3.60 13.76
N THR A 98 18.03 4.49 13.87
CA THR A 98 17.42 4.84 15.17
C THR A 98 16.43 3.78 15.66
N MET A 99 15.72 3.10 14.76
CA MET A 99 14.74 2.06 15.11
C MET A 99 15.36 0.70 15.42
N PHE A 100 16.51 0.38 14.80
CA PHE A 100 17.21 -0.90 14.99
C PHE A 100 18.68 -0.65 15.36
N PRO A 101 18.96 -0.25 16.63
CA PRO A 101 20.34 -0.17 17.10
C PRO A 101 20.97 -1.57 17.15
N ASN A 102 22.25 -1.66 16.76
CA ASN A 102 23.04 -2.89 16.75
C ASN A 102 23.30 -3.45 18.16
#